data_AF-A0A349M769-F1
#
_entry.id   AF-A0A349M769-F1
#
_cell.length_a   1.000
_cell.length_b   1.000
_cell.length_c   1.000
_cell.angle_alpha   90.00
_cell.angle_beta   90.00
_cell.angle_gamma   90.00
#
_symmetry.space_group_name_H-M   'P 1'
#
loop_
_entity.id
_entity.type
_entity.pdbx_description
1 polymer ?
#
loop_
_entity_poly.entity_id
_entity_poly.type
_entity_poly.pdbx_seq_one_letter_code
_entity_poly.pdbx_strand_id
1 'polypeptide(L)'
;VNPCGEQGLPPFGVCNLGALNLSAFVNDEGQMDWERLAETSKVAMRFLDNVIDANEYFIEENRQAQLGTRRTGLGTMGLADALIKMKVAYGSEASVPLIERIYTTIRDASYEASADIAVEKGSFPSFDGEKYLQGQFI
;
A
#
# COMPACT_ATOMS: atom_id res chain seq x y z
N VAL A 1 5.13 -3.75 -17.79
CA VAL A 1 5.55 -3.84 -16.38
C VAL A 1 6.48 -2.67 -16.12
N ASN A 2 6.40 -2.00 -14.97
CA ASN A 2 7.39 -0.99 -14.57
C ASN A 2 8.80 -1.62 -14.58
N PRO A 3 9.90 -0.86 -14.82
CA PRO A 3 11.27 -1.37 -14.73
C PRO A 3 11.60 -2.24 -13.51
N CYS A 4 10.96 -2.04 -12.36
CA CYS A 4 11.25 -2.78 -11.12
C CYS A 4 10.43 -4.07 -10.92
N GLY A 5 9.46 -4.37 -11.80
CA GLY A 5 8.68 -5.62 -11.78
C GLY A 5 7.58 -5.71 -10.70
N GLU A 6 7.42 -4.67 -9.89
CA GLU A 6 6.50 -4.55 -8.76
C GLU A 6 5.09 -4.11 -9.18
N GLN A 7 4.96 -3.38 -10.29
CA GLN A 7 3.67 -2.89 -10.79
C GLN A 7 3.45 -3.18 -12.28
N GLY A 8 2.32 -3.82 -12.57
CA GLY A 8 1.75 -3.88 -13.91
C GLY A 8 1.09 -2.54 -14.26
N LEU A 9 1.81 -1.66 -14.95
CA LEU A 9 1.28 -0.37 -15.40
C LEU A 9 0.70 -0.44 -16.83
N PRO A 10 -0.47 0.17 -17.08
CA PRO A 10 -0.92 0.47 -18.43
C PRO A 10 -0.03 1.56 -19.07
N PRO A 11 -0.16 1.80 -20.39
CA PRO A 11 0.49 2.95 -21.04
C PRO A 11 0.24 4.25 -20.25
N PHE A 12 1.31 5.04 -20.06
CA PHE A 12 1.29 6.30 -19.31
C PHE A 12 0.89 6.20 -17.82
N GLY A 13 0.79 4.98 -17.27
CA GLY A 13 0.60 4.79 -15.83
C GLY A 13 1.75 5.39 -15.01
N VAL A 14 1.43 5.94 -13.84
CA VAL A 14 2.40 6.58 -12.95
C VAL A 14 2.56 5.74 -11.68
N CYS A 15 3.79 5.62 -11.20
CA CYS A 15 4.10 4.97 -9.93
C CYS A 15 4.16 6.01 -8.82
N ASN A 16 3.08 6.11 -8.03
CA ASN A 16 3.07 6.89 -6.80
C ASN A 16 3.34 5.96 -5.60
N LEU A 17 4.58 5.92 -5.13
CA LEU A 17 5.08 4.87 -4.24
C LEU A 17 5.45 5.40 -2.85
N GLY A 18 5.21 4.58 -1.83
CA GLY A 18 5.67 4.80 -0.46
C GLY A 18 6.06 3.47 0.19
N ALA A 19 6.81 3.52 1.30
CA ALA A 19 7.23 2.31 2.00
C ALA A 19 7.18 2.47 3.52
N LEU A 20 6.59 1.49 4.21
CA LEU A 20 6.60 1.40 5.67
C LEU A 20 7.88 0.70 6.15
N ASN A 21 8.55 1.24 7.16
CA ASN A 21 9.64 0.56 7.84
C ASN A 21 9.11 -0.44 8.89
N LEU A 22 9.00 -1.71 8.53
CA LEU A 22 8.42 -2.75 9.40
C LEU A 22 9.15 -2.90 10.74
N SER A 23 10.47 -2.69 10.75
CA SER A 23 11.28 -2.81 11.97
C SER A 23 10.93 -1.76 13.04
N ALA A 24 10.34 -0.64 12.65
CA ALA A 24 9.93 0.44 13.55
C ALA A 24 8.65 0.12 14.34
N PHE A 25 7.92 -0.93 13.92
CA PHE A 25 6.71 -1.40 14.59
C PHE A 25 6.98 -2.57 15.54
N VAL A 26 8.23 -3.01 15.69
CA VAL A 26 8.59 -4.08 16.64
C VAL A 26 9.33 -3.45 17.83
N ASN A 27 8.77 -3.66 19.02
CA ASN A 27 9.33 -3.19 20.30
C ASN A 27 10.55 -4.03 20.75
N ASP A 28 11.16 -3.66 21.87
CA ASP A 28 12.36 -4.31 22.39
C ASP A 28 12.08 -5.73 22.92
N GLU A 29 10.82 -6.03 23.24
CA GLU A 29 10.35 -7.37 23.61
C GLU A 29 10.13 -8.29 22.39
N GLY A 30 10.28 -7.77 21.16
CA GLY A 30 10.07 -8.53 19.93
C GLY A 30 8.59 -8.70 19.56
N GLN A 31 7.72 -7.82 20.03
CA GLN A 31 6.29 -7.80 19.72
C GLN A 31 5.99 -6.72 18.68
N MET A 32 5.19 -7.07 17.68
CA MET A 32 4.70 -6.12 16.69
C MET A 32 3.50 -5.33 17.22
N ASP A 33 3.57 -4.02 17.06
CA ASP A 33 2.48 -3.07 17.31
C ASP A 33 1.55 -3.02 16.09
N TRP A 34 0.55 -3.89 16.12
CA TRP A 34 -0.42 -4.07 15.02
C TRP A 34 -1.31 -2.86 14.80
N GLU A 35 -1.72 -2.19 15.89
CA GLU A 35 -2.57 -1.00 15.84
C GLU A 35 -1.82 0.15 15.17
N ARG A 36 -0.59 0.41 15.61
CA ARG A 36 0.24 1.45 15.00
C ARG A 36 0.57 1.14 13.54
N LEU A 37 0.78 -0.13 13.18
CA LEU A 37 1.00 -0.53 11.78
C LEU A 37 -0.23 -0.21 10.92
N ALA A 38 -1.43 -0.55 11.38
CA ALA A 38 -2.68 -0.25 10.69
C ALA A 38 -2.87 1.27 10.54
N GLU A 39 -2.79 2.03 11.63
CA GLU A 39 -2.98 3.48 11.61
C GLU A 39 -1.96 4.19 10.73
N THR A 40 -0.69 3.78 10.78
CA THR A 40 0.34 4.35 9.90
C THR A 40 0.09 4.01 8.43
N SER A 41 -0.45 2.82 8.13
CA SER A 41 -0.84 2.45 6.77
C SER A 41 -1.96 3.37 6.25
N LYS A 42 -2.97 3.67 7.08
CA LYS A 42 -4.04 4.62 6.73
C LYS A 42 -3.49 6.02 6.41
N VAL A 43 -2.60 6.52 7.27
CA VAL A 43 -1.92 7.81 7.06
C VAL A 43 -1.10 7.80 5.76
N ALA A 44 -0.35 6.74 5.50
CA ALA A 44 0.44 6.60 4.28
C ALA A 44 -0.44 6.60 3.03
N MET A 45 -1.60 5.94 3.05
CA MET A 45 -2.55 5.97 1.94
C MET A 45 -3.10 7.37 1.68
N ARG A 46 -3.46 8.12 2.73
CA ARG A 46 -3.89 9.52 2.60
C ARG A 46 -2.78 10.40 2.04
N PHE A 47 -1.55 10.21 2.51
CA PHE A 47 -0.38 10.93 2.01
C PHE A 47 -0.17 10.66 0.51
N LEU A 48 -0.20 9.40 0.10
CA LEU A 48 -0.06 9.01 -1.30
C LEU A 48 -1.20 9.60 -2.16
N ASP A 49 -2.46 9.52 -1.72
CA ASP A 49 -3.57 10.15 -2.46
C ASP A 49 -3.37 11.67 -2.63
N ASN A 50 -2.87 12.36 -1.61
CA ASN A 50 -2.59 13.80 -1.72
C ASN A 50 -1.43 14.10 -2.68
N VAL A 51 -0.41 13.23 -2.78
CA VAL A 51 0.69 13.38 -3.74
C VAL A 51 0.18 13.37 -5.18
N ILE A 52 -0.90 12.64 -5.49
CA ILE A 52 -1.51 12.64 -6.83
C ILE A 52 -1.94 14.05 -7.24
N ASP A 53 -2.53 14.80 -6.31
CA ASP A 53 -3.02 16.14 -6.58
C ASP A 53 -1.89 17.18 -6.56
N ALA A 54 -0.84 16.94 -5.76
CA ALA A 54 0.30 17.83 -5.62
C ALA A 54 1.38 17.65 -6.72
N ASN A 55 1.38 16.52 -7.43
CA ASN A 55 2.40 16.20 -8.40
C ASN A 55 2.30 17.06 -9.67
N GLU A 56 3.43 17.51 -10.20
CA GLU A 56 3.50 18.15 -11.51
C GLU A 56 3.57 17.09 -12.62
N TYR A 57 2.67 17.21 -13.60
CA TYR A 57 2.62 16.30 -14.75
C TYR A 57 3.06 17.05 -16.01
N PHE A 58 4.21 16.66 -16.56
CA PHE A 58 4.78 17.27 -17.78
C PHE A 58 4.23 16.65 -19.08
N ILE A 59 3.62 15.47 -18.99
CA ILE A 59 2.99 14.75 -20.11
C ILE A 59 1.50 14.63 -19.77
N GLU A 60 0.64 15.11 -20.66
CA GLU A 60 -0.80 15.20 -20.41
C GLU A 60 -1.45 13.82 -20.29
N GLU A 61 -0.99 12.84 -21.07
CA GLU A 61 -1.46 11.46 -21.01
C GLU A 61 -1.19 10.82 -19.64
N ASN A 62 -0.04 11.13 -19.02
CA ASN A 62 0.27 10.69 -17.66
C ASN A 62 -0.68 11.34 -16.64
N ARG A 63 -0.97 12.64 -16.81
CA ARG A 63 -1.92 13.36 -15.96
C ARG A 63 -3.31 12.73 -16.01
N GLN A 64 -3.82 12.49 -17.22
CA GLN A 64 -5.13 11.89 -17.43
C GLN A 64 -5.20 10.47 -16.86
N ALA A 65 -4.18 9.64 -17.12
CA ALA A 65 -4.12 8.28 -16.60
C ALA A 65 -4.11 8.27 -15.05
N GLN A 66 -3.29 9.12 -14.44
CA GLN A 66 -3.11 9.15 -12.99
C GLN A 66 -4.30 9.78 -12.26
N LEU A 67 -4.88 10.87 -12.77
CA LEU A 67 -6.09 11.47 -12.17
C LEU A 67 -7.34 10.60 -12.38
N GLY A 68 -7.41 9.85 -13.49
CA GLY A 68 -8.53 8.95 -13.77
C GLY A 68 -8.56 7.69 -12.90
N THR A 69 -7.39 7.12 -12.61
CA THR A 69 -7.28 5.86 -11.84
C THR A 69 -6.86 6.05 -10.39
N ARG A 70 -6.20 7.17 -10.08
CA ARG A 70 -5.62 7.51 -8.77
C ARG A 70 -4.78 6.39 -8.14
N ARG A 71 -4.05 5.63 -8.97
CA ARG A 71 -3.29 4.46 -8.51
C ARG A 71 -2.14 4.85 -7.59
N THR A 72 -1.96 4.09 -6.52
CA THR A 72 -0.87 4.23 -5.55
C THR A 72 -0.19 2.87 -5.30
N GLY A 73 0.99 2.88 -4.69
CA GLY A 73 1.71 1.68 -4.28
C GLY A 73 2.35 1.84 -2.91
N LEU A 74 1.71 1.30 -1.88
CA LEU A 74 2.28 1.23 -0.54
C LEU A 74 3.04 -0.08 -0.36
N GLY A 75 4.36 -0.01 -0.35
CA GLY A 75 5.26 -1.11 -0.10
C GLY A 75 5.78 -1.13 1.34
N THR A 76 6.82 -1.94 1.55
CA THR A 76 7.47 -2.12 2.85
C THR A 76 8.98 -2.22 2.68
N MET A 77 9.70 -1.84 3.72
CA MET A 77 11.12 -2.15 3.92
C MET A 77 11.35 -2.70 5.34
N GLY A 78 12.51 -3.30 5.59
CA GLY A 78 12.88 -3.78 6.93
C GLY A 78 12.15 -5.05 7.38
N LEU A 79 11.67 -5.89 6.46
CA LEU A 79 11.03 -7.17 6.81
C LEU A 79 12.00 -8.10 7.55
N ALA A 80 13.22 -8.24 7.04
CA ALA A 80 14.24 -9.08 7.68
C ALA A 80 14.58 -8.56 9.08
N ASP A 81 14.75 -7.25 9.25
CA ASP A 81 15.00 -6.61 10.54
C ASP A 81 13.86 -6.82 11.54
N ALA A 82 12.61 -6.71 11.07
CA ALA A 82 11.44 -7.00 11.89
C ALA A 82 11.43 -8.48 12.35
N LEU A 83 11.69 -9.42 11.45
CA LEU A 83 11.77 -10.85 11.77
C LEU A 83 12.91 -11.15 12.77
N ILE A 84 14.07 -10.52 12.60
CA ILE A 84 15.20 -10.62 13.54
C ILE A 84 14.79 -10.13 14.93
N LYS A 85 14.16 -8.96 15.03
CA LYS A 85 13.66 -8.42 16.32
C LYS A 85 12.64 -9.35 16.98
N MET A 86 11.74 -9.94 16.19
CA MET A 86 10.74 -10.91 16.65
C MET A 86 11.34 -12.30 16.94
N LYS A 87 12.65 -12.50 16.71
CA LYS A 87 13.37 -13.78 16.86
C LYS A 87 12.77 -14.90 16.00
N VAL A 88 12.29 -14.56 14.81
CA VAL A 88 11.74 -15.50 13.83
C VAL A 88 12.68 -15.61 12.64
N ALA A 89 13.14 -16.83 12.34
CA ALA A 89 13.99 -17.08 11.18
C ALA A 89 13.17 -16.95 9.89
N TYR A 90 13.69 -16.18 8.93
CA TYR A 90 13.02 -16.02 7.63
C TYR A 90 13.03 -17.33 6.85
N GLY A 91 11.88 -17.72 6.28
CA GLY A 91 11.70 -19.00 5.59
C GLY A 91 11.36 -20.17 6.51
N SER A 92 11.30 -19.95 7.83
CA SER A 92 10.75 -20.94 8.76
C SER A 92 9.23 -21.03 8.63
N GLU A 93 8.65 -22.17 9.04
CA GLU A 93 7.20 -22.36 9.10
C GLU A 93 6.50 -21.29 9.95
N ALA A 94 7.18 -20.78 10.99
CA ALA A 94 6.67 -19.70 11.83
C ALA A 94 6.67 -18.33 11.14
N SER A 95 7.53 -18.11 10.14
CA SER A 95 7.63 -16.82 9.44
C SER A 95 6.46 -16.56 8.49
N VAL A 96 5.92 -17.59 7.85
CA VAL A 96 4.83 -17.47 6.87
C VAL A 96 3.57 -16.83 7.48
N PRO A 97 2.95 -17.37 8.54
CA PRO A 97 1.74 -16.78 9.12
C PRO A 97 1.98 -15.38 9.70
N LEU A 98 3.21 -15.10 10.15
CA LEU A 98 3.58 -13.78 10.65
C LEU A 98 3.64 -12.75 9.51
N ILE A 99 4.27 -13.11 8.40
CA ILE A 99 4.34 -12.28 7.19
C ILE A 99 2.94 -12.06 6.61
N GLU A 100 2.12 -13.11 6.54
CA GLU A 100 0.72 -13.01 6.14
C GLU A 100 -0.05 -12.01 7.00
N ARG A 101 0.14 -12.06 8.33
CA ARG A 101 -0.51 -11.12 9.24
C ARG A 101 -0.04 -9.67 9.02
N ILE A 102 1.26 -9.45 8.79
CA ILE A 102 1.82 -8.12 8.47
C ILE A 102 1.13 -7.55 7.24
N TYR A 103 1.15 -8.29 6.13
CA TYR A 103 0.61 -7.79 4.87
C TYR A 103 -0.92 -7.73 4.85
N THR A 104 -1.61 -8.62 5.59
CA THR A 104 -3.06 -8.53 5.81
C THR A 104 -3.42 -7.25 6.56
N THR A 105 -2.68 -6.92 7.62
CA THR A 105 -2.89 -5.69 8.41
C THR A 105 -2.71 -4.44 7.53
N ILE A 106 -1.64 -4.40 6.73
CA ILE A 106 -1.37 -3.28 5.83
C ILE A 106 -2.44 -3.18 4.74
N ARG A 107 -2.80 -4.31 4.12
CA ARG A 107 -3.84 -4.36 3.08
C ARG A 107 -5.16 -3.82 3.62
N ASP A 108 -5.69 -4.43 4.68
CA ASP A 108 -7.03 -4.10 5.20
C ASP A 108 -7.11 -2.63 5.60
N ALA A 109 -6.10 -2.12 6.30
CA ALA A 109 -6.01 -0.71 6.66
C ALA A 109 -5.90 0.21 5.44
N SER A 110 -5.18 -0.20 4.39
CA SER A 110 -5.04 0.60 3.17
C SER A 110 -6.34 0.69 2.38
N TYR A 111 -7.09 -0.41 2.31
CA TYR A 111 -8.40 -0.46 1.66
C TYR A 111 -9.45 0.34 2.44
N GLU A 112 -9.45 0.22 3.77
CA GLU A 112 -10.33 1.01 4.64
C GLU A 112 -10.07 2.51 4.44
N ALA A 113 -8.80 2.95 4.50
CA ALA A 113 -8.45 4.34 4.24
C ALA A 113 -8.83 4.79 2.82
N SER A 114 -8.68 3.94 1.80
CA SER A 114 -9.11 4.28 0.44
C SER A 114 -10.62 4.43 0.33
N ALA A 115 -11.40 3.62 1.06
CA ALA A 115 -12.85 3.74 1.11
C ALA A 115 -13.28 5.02 1.83
N ASP A 116 -12.65 5.35 2.95
CA ASP A 116 -12.90 6.59 3.70
C ASP A 116 -12.58 7.83 2.85
N ILE A 117 -11.47 7.81 2.12
CA ILE A 117 -11.12 8.88 1.16
C ILE A 117 -12.19 9.00 0.07
N ALA A 118 -12.75 7.89 -0.41
CA ALA A 118 -13.83 7.93 -1.41
C ALA A 118 -15.13 8.49 -0.83
N VAL A 119 -15.43 8.27 0.45
CA VAL A 119 -16.55 8.92 1.14
C VAL A 119 -16.34 10.44 1.21
N GLU A 120 -15.11 10.89 1.47
CA GLU A 120 -14.79 12.32 1.59
C GLU A 120 -14.71 13.04 0.22
N LYS A 121 -13.96 12.48 -0.74
CA LYS A 121 -13.58 13.13 -2.01
C LYS A 121 -14.37 12.60 -3.22
N GLY A 122 -15.16 11.55 -3.04
CA GLY A 122 -15.71 10.74 -4.13
C GLY A 122 -14.75 9.66 -4.60
N SER A 123 -15.27 8.60 -5.21
CA SER A 123 -14.45 7.57 -5.85
C SER A 123 -13.65 8.13 -7.03
N PHE A 124 -12.53 7.48 -7.38
CA PHE A 124 -11.76 7.85 -8.56
C PHE A 124 -12.60 7.72 -9.85
N PRO A 125 -12.37 8.54 -10.89
CA PRO A 125 -13.24 8.61 -12.07
C PRO A 125 -13.45 7.28 -12.82
N SER A 126 -12.45 6.42 -12.85
CA SER A 126 -12.53 5.10 -13.51
C SER A 126 -13.09 3.98 -12.62
N PHE A 127 -13.62 4.31 -11.43
CA PHE A 127 -14.18 3.31 -10.52
C PHE A 127 -15.49 2.75 -11.08
N ASP A 128 -15.57 1.42 -11.15
CA ASP A 128 -16.75 0.68 -11.57
C ASP A 128 -16.99 -0.40 -10.51
N GLY A 129 -18.00 -0.19 -9.66
CA GLY A 129 -18.26 -1.07 -8.51
C GLY A 129 -18.61 -2.51 -8.92
N GLU A 130 -19.32 -2.70 -10.04
CA GLU A 130 -19.66 -4.04 -10.51
C GLU A 130 -18.42 -4.80 -10.99
N LYS A 131 -17.54 -4.14 -11.74
CA LYS A 131 -16.27 -4.75 -12.16
C LYS A 131 -15.32 -4.96 -10.99
N TYR A 132 -15.31 -4.06 -10.02
CA TYR A 132 -14.43 -4.15 -8.86
C TYR A 132 -14.76 -5.39 -8.00
N LEU A 133 -16.06 -5.66 -7.78
CA LEU A 133 -16.52 -6.84 -7.06
C LEU A 133 -16.23 -8.17 -7.77
N GLN A 134 -15.93 -8.14 -9.07
CA GLN A 134 -15.51 -9.32 -9.85
C GLN A 134 -14.00 -9.58 -9.76
N GLY A 135 -13.24 -8.71 -9.08
CA GLY A 135 -11.81 -8.87 -8.87
C GLY A 135 -11.47 -10.16 -8.12
N GLN A 136 -10.45 -10.88 -8.58
CA GLN A 136 -9.97 -12.12 -7.92
C GLN A 136 -9.14 -11.85 -6.67
N PHE A 137 -8.60 -10.64 -6.55
CA PHE A 137 -7.74 -10.21 -5.47
C PHE A 137 -8.33 -8.94 -4.87
N ILE A 138 -8.37 -8.90 -3.55
CA ILE A 138 -8.52 -7.69 -2.73
C ILE A 138 -7.13 -7.44 -2.17
#